data_AF-J2HNH2-F1
#
_entry.id   AF-J2HNH2-F1
#
_cell.length_a   1.000
_cell.length_b   1.000
_cell.length_c   1.000
_cell.angle_alpha   90.00
_cell.angle_beta   90.00
_cell.angle_gamma   90.00
#
_symmetry.space_group_name_H-M   'P 1'
#
loop_
_entity.id
_entity.type
_entity.pdbx_description
1 polymer ?
#
loop_
_entity_poly.entity_id
_entity_poly.type
_entity_poly.pdbx_seq_one_letter_code
_entity_poly.pdbx_strand_id
1 'polypeptide(L)'
;MRFQLPIALLEETFEHLRSCGAGRRECQALWVSPWADPERLSAVVHPRHVASAVGFQVDDAWLNAFWGRLADEGLGVRVQVHTHPGAAFHSATDDAFPLIHTPGFLSLVIPRFAQGPVGFDQAFLAEIQPGGGWRARLIQDALELV
;
A
#
# COMPACT_ATOMS: atom_id res chain seq x y z
N MET A 1 14.02 -8.39 2.89
CA MET A 1 12.83 -9.03 3.48
C MET A 1 11.85 -9.25 2.34
N ARG A 2 11.21 -10.41 2.30
CA ARG A 2 10.24 -10.78 1.26
C ARG A 2 8.96 -11.20 1.96
N PHE A 3 7.87 -10.51 1.70
CA PHE A 3 6.58 -10.77 2.33
C PHE A 3 5.80 -11.83 1.56
N GLN A 4 5.19 -12.76 2.29
CA GLN A 4 4.24 -13.72 1.75
C GLN A 4 2.88 -13.04 1.63
N LEU A 5 2.35 -13.00 0.41
CA LEU A 5 1.10 -12.38 0.04
C LEU A 5 0.12 -13.46 -0.43
N PRO A 6 -0.89 -13.81 0.40
CA PRO A 6 -1.95 -14.70 -0.03
C PRO A 6 -2.68 -14.14 -1.25
N ILE A 7 -2.95 -14.96 -2.26
CA ILE A 7 -3.63 -14.49 -3.47
C ILE A 7 -5.00 -13.86 -3.17
N ALA A 8 -5.73 -14.43 -2.22
CA ALA A 8 -7.02 -13.91 -1.76
C ALA A 8 -6.91 -12.49 -1.18
N LEU A 9 -5.80 -12.18 -0.49
CA LEU A 9 -5.56 -10.84 0.07
C LEU A 9 -5.27 -9.82 -1.03
N LEU A 10 -4.59 -10.24 -2.10
CA LEU A 10 -4.39 -9.41 -3.28
C LEU A 10 -5.73 -9.15 -4.01
N GLU A 11 -6.58 -10.17 -4.16
CA GLU A 11 -7.92 -10.04 -4.74
C GLU A 11 -8.78 -9.05 -3.93
N GLU A 12 -8.85 -9.23 -2.60
CA GLU A 12 -9.55 -8.33 -1.68
C GLU A 12 -9.02 -6.89 -1.77
N THR A 13 -7.69 -6.75 -1.92
CA THR A 13 -7.07 -5.43 -2.13
C THR A 13 -7.58 -4.77 -3.41
N PHE A 14 -7.63 -5.50 -4.52
CA PHE A 14 -8.17 -4.97 -5.78
C PHE A 14 -9.66 -4.63 -5.68
N GLU A 15 -10.45 -5.43 -4.97
CA GLU A 15 -11.87 -5.13 -4.72
C GLU A 15 -12.04 -3.80 -3.97
N HIS A 16 -11.28 -3.60 -2.88
CA HIS A 16 -11.27 -2.33 -2.15
C HIS A 16 -10.87 -1.16 -3.03
N LEU A 17 -9.76 -1.27 -3.75
CA LEU A 17 -9.24 -0.19 -4.59
C LEU A 17 -10.22 0.17 -5.71
N ARG A 18 -10.85 -0.82 -6.35
CA ARG A 18 -11.86 -0.60 -7.40
C ARG A 18 -13.13 0.04 -6.86
N SER A 19 -13.62 -0.42 -5.72
CA SER A 19 -14.83 0.13 -5.08
C SER A 19 -14.62 1.58 -4.65
N CYS A 20 -13.50 1.85 -3.98
CA CYS A 20 -13.12 3.17 -3.50
C CYS A 20 -12.82 4.14 -4.65
N GLY A 21 -11.95 3.73 -5.58
CA GLY A 21 -11.48 4.55 -6.70
C GLY A 21 -12.53 4.75 -7.80
N ALA A 22 -13.45 3.79 -7.97
CA ALA A 22 -14.52 3.79 -8.97
C ALA A 22 -14.04 4.18 -10.38
N GLY A 23 -12.81 3.80 -10.73
CA GLY A 23 -12.17 4.13 -12.02
C GLY A 23 -11.92 5.61 -12.28
N ARG A 24 -12.01 6.48 -11.27
CA ARG A 24 -11.97 7.95 -11.46
C ARG A 24 -11.07 8.71 -10.48
N ARG A 25 -10.74 8.10 -9.34
CA ARG A 25 -9.93 8.71 -8.29
C ARG A 25 -8.95 7.70 -7.72
N GLU A 26 -7.86 8.20 -7.19
CA GLU A 26 -6.91 7.39 -6.46
C GLU A 26 -7.55 6.79 -5.21
N CYS A 27 -6.96 5.71 -4.74
CA CYS A 27 -7.33 5.06 -3.50
C CYS A 27 -6.10 4.48 -2.82
N GLN A 28 -6.21 4.24 -1.52
CA GLN A 28 -5.18 3.61 -0.71
C GLN A 28 -5.72 2.34 -0.02
N ALA A 29 -4.83 1.39 0.18
CA ALA A 29 -4.98 0.24 1.05
C ALA A 29 -3.66 0.01 1.79
N LEU A 30 -3.72 -0.64 2.95
CA LEU A 30 -2.56 -0.96 3.78
C LEU A 30 -2.52 -2.46 4.03
N TRP A 31 -1.36 -3.08 3.83
CA TRP A 31 -1.18 -4.47 4.23
C TRP A 31 -0.52 -4.55 5.59
N VAL A 32 -1.10 -5.38 6.46
CA VAL A 32 -0.66 -5.55 7.84
C VAL A 32 -0.32 -7.00 8.16
N SER A 33 0.59 -7.17 9.12
CA SER A 33 1.00 -8.46 9.65
C SER A 33 1.10 -8.40 11.16
N PRO A 34 0.90 -9.53 11.87
CA PRO A 34 1.25 -9.64 13.28
C PRO A 34 2.73 -9.34 13.50
N TRP A 35 3.08 -8.80 14.67
CA TRP A 35 4.49 -8.68 15.06
C TRP A 35 5.15 -10.05 15.29
N ALA A 36 4.36 -11.06 15.64
CA ALA A 36 4.83 -12.44 15.82
C ALA A 36 5.14 -13.17 14.49
N ASP A 37 4.54 -12.72 13.38
CA ASP A 37 4.74 -13.27 12.04
C ASP A 37 4.79 -12.12 11.01
N PRO A 38 5.88 -11.32 11.02
CA PRO A 38 5.93 -10.07 10.29
C PRO A 38 6.05 -10.25 8.78
N GLU A 39 6.48 -11.42 8.31
CA GLU A 39 6.70 -11.72 6.89
C GLU A 39 5.41 -12.14 6.19
N ARG A 40 4.40 -12.63 6.91
CA ARG A 40 3.13 -13.05 6.33
C ARG A 40 2.10 -11.92 6.37
N LEU A 41 1.70 -11.42 5.20
CA LEU A 41 0.62 -10.44 5.11
C LEU A 41 -0.70 -11.12 5.46
N SER A 42 -1.45 -10.50 6.37
CA SER A 42 -2.58 -11.14 7.05
C SER A 42 -3.92 -10.45 6.84
N ALA A 43 -3.91 -9.13 6.62
CA ALA A 43 -5.11 -8.37 6.34
C ALA A 43 -4.82 -7.15 5.45
N VAL A 44 -5.84 -6.73 4.71
CA VAL A 44 -5.90 -5.45 4.04
C VAL A 44 -6.75 -4.49 4.88
N VAL A 45 -6.27 -3.26 5.04
CA VAL A 45 -6.99 -2.18 5.72
C VAL A 45 -7.18 -1.05 4.74
N HIS A 46 -8.43 -0.65 4.54
CA HIS A 46 -8.76 0.53 3.75
C HIS A 46 -8.89 1.77 4.67
N PRO A 47 -7.97 2.74 4.59
CA PRO A 47 -8.06 3.96 5.38
C PRO A 47 -9.26 4.81 4.99
N ARG A 48 -9.77 5.59 5.95
CA ARG A 48 -10.71 6.67 5.61
C ARG A 48 -9.89 7.82 5.00
N HIS A 49 -10.26 8.24 3.79
CA HIS A 49 -9.56 9.30 3.07
C HIS A 49 -10.51 10.06 2.14
N VAL A 50 -10.08 11.25 1.73
CA VAL A 50 -10.65 11.97 0.58
C VAL A 50 -9.68 11.85 -0.60
N ALA A 51 -10.20 11.68 -1.80
CA ALA A 51 -9.37 11.44 -2.99
C ALA A 51 -9.88 12.16 -4.24
N SER A 52 -8.93 12.49 -5.10
CA SER A 52 -9.09 13.06 -6.43
C SER A 52 -8.47 12.12 -7.48
N ALA A 53 -8.49 12.53 -8.74
CA ALA A 53 -7.84 11.75 -9.82
C ALA A 53 -6.31 11.63 -9.69
N VAL A 54 -5.67 12.47 -8.87
CA VAL A 54 -4.20 12.64 -8.83
C VAL A 54 -3.64 12.74 -7.41
N GLY A 55 -4.38 12.24 -6.43
CA GLY A 55 -3.94 12.25 -5.03
C GLY A 55 -5.07 11.98 -4.05
N PHE A 56 -4.69 11.64 -2.82
CA PHE A 56 -5.59 11.45 -1.69
C PHE A 56 -4.99 12.01 -0.39
N GLN A 57 -5.83 12.22 0.60
CA GLN A 57 -5.44 12.61 1.96
C GLN A 57 -6.18 11.72 2.97
N VAL A 58 -5.41 11.00 3.78
CA VAL A 58 -5.93 10.16 4.87
C VAL A 58 -6.49 11.05 5.99
N ASP A 59 -7.59 10.62 6.58
CA ASP A 59 -8.24 11.31 7.70
C ASP A 59 -7.41 11.13 8.99
N ASP A 60 -6.96 12.24 9.58
CA ASP A 60 -6.05 12.23 10.74
C ASP A 60 -6.68 11.57 11.98
N ALA A 61 -7.99 11.75 12.19
CA ALA A 61 -8.69 11.15 13.33
C ALA A 61 -8.78 9.63 13.16
N TRP A 62 -9.05 9.17 11.93
CA TRP A 62 -8.98 7.76 11.59
C TRP A 62 -7.57 7.21 11.79
N LEU A 63 -6.54 7.94 11.36
CA LEU A 63 -5.15 7.51 11.45
C LEU A 63 -4.70 7.34 12.91
N ASN A 64 -5.02 8.30 13.77
CA ASN A 64 -4.74 8.21 15.21
C ASN A 64 -5.41 6.99 15.85
N ALA A 65 -6.70 6.76 15.56
CA ALA A 65 -7.42 5.59 16.06
C ALA A 65 -6.84 4.28 15.50
N PHE A 66 -6.41 4.29 14.24
CA PHE A 66 -5.81 3.13 13.58
C PHE A 66 -4.50 2.71 14.25
N TRP A 67 -3.62 3.64 14.60
CA TRP A 67 -2.39 3.31 15.32
C TRP A 67 -2.64 2.66 16.68
N GLY A 68 -3.63 3.15 17.43
CA GLY A 68 -4.06 2.52 18.68
C GLY A 68 -4.52 1.07 18.48
N ARG A 69 -5.40 0.84 17.49
CA ARG A 69 -5.88 -0.52 17.17
C ARG A 69 -4.75 -1.47 16.77
N LEU A 70 -3.81 -1.02 15.94
CA LEU A 70 -2.67 -1.86 15.56
C LEU A 70 -1.82 -2.26 16.77
N ALA A 71 -1.61 -1.33 17.70
CA ALA A 71 -0.88 -1.62 18.93
C ALA A 71 -1.63 -2.65 19.80
N ASP A 72 -2.93 -2.47 20.00
CA ASP A 72 -3.78 -3.36 20.79
C ASP A 72 -3.88 -4.77 20.18
N GLU A 73 -3.96 -4.86 18.86
CA GLU A 73 -4.06 -6.12 18.10
C GLU A 73 -2.71 -6.78 17.82
N GLY A 74 -1.59 -6.13 18.18
CA GLY A 74 -0.25 -6.63 17.91
C GLY A 74 0.08 -6.73 16.42
N LEU A 75 -0.44 -5.80 15.62
CA LEU A 75 -0.26 -5.71 14.17
C LEU A 75 0.68 -4.56 13.78
N GLY A 76 1.30 -4.67 12.62
CA GLY A 76 2.10 -3.60 12.01
C GLY A 76 1.86 -3.50 10.52
N VAL A 77 1.84 -2.26 10.00
CA VAL A 77 1.80 -2.00 8.56
C VAL A 77 3.13 -2.40 7.93
N ARG A 78 3.07 -3.12 6.81
CA ARG A 78 4.23 -3.62 6.06
C ARG A 78 4.39 -2.94 4.71
N VAL A 79 3.27 -2.65 4.05
CA VAL A 79 3.23 -2.07 2.71
C VAL A 79 2.08 -1.08 2.64
N GLN A 80 2.33 0.13 2.13
CA GLN A 80 1.25 0.99 1.63
C GLN A 80 1.00 0.66 0.16
N VAL A 81 -0.27 0.54 -0.21
CA VAL A 81 -0.68 0.29 -1.60
C VAL A 81 -1.56 1.45 -2.02
N HIS A 82 -1.29 2.08 -3.16
CA HIS A 82 -2.18 3.09 -3.72
C HIS A 82 -2.27 2.99 -5.24
N THR A 83 -3.25 3.67 -5.82
CA THR A 83 -3.49 3.62 -7.26
C THR A 83 -3.21 4.94 -7.94
N HIS A 84 -2.69 4.91 -9.16
CA HIS A 84 -2.58 6.06 -10.05
C HIS A 84 -3.59 6.00 -11.21
N PRO A 85 -3.93 7.13 -11.85
CA PRO A 85 -4.83 7.17 -13.03
C PRO A 85 -4.27 6.45 -14.25
N GLY A 86 -2.94 6.43 -14.40
CA GLY A 86 -2.25 5.95 -15.59
C GLY A 86 -1.14 4.97 -15.22
N ALA A 87 0.09 5.32 -15.57
CA ALA A 87 1.28 4.55 -15.23
C ALA A 87 1.56 4.58 -13.72
N ALA A 88 2.10 3.47 -13.20
CA ALA A 88 2.58 3.38 -11.83
C ALA A 88 4.02 3.90 -11.73
N PHE A 89 4.26 4.78 -10.77
CA PHE A 89 5.56 5.33 -10.40
C PHE A 89 5.42 5.98 -9.02
N HIS A 90 6.52 6.23 -8.32
CA HIS A 90 6.49 7.05 -7.10
C HIS A 90 6.62 8.53 -7.48
N SER A 91 5.57 9.30 -7.21
CA SER A 91 5.53 10.74 -7.48
C SER A 91 6.26 11.54 -6.40
N ALA A 92 6.48 12.83 -6.65
CA ALA A 92 7.05 13.72 -5.65
C ALA A 92 6.15 13.85 -4.39
N THR A 93 4.83 13.70 -4.55
CA THR A 93 3.89 13.69 -3.43
C THR A 93 4.01 12.40 -2.63
N ASP A 94 4.15 11.26 -3.30
CA ASP A 94 4.37 9.97 -2.64
C ASP A 94 5.69 9.96 -1.86
N ASP A 95 6.75 10.54 -2.44
CA ASP A 95 8.07 10.68 -1.80
C ASP A 95 7.99 11.51 -0.51
N ALA A 96 7.23 12.61 -0.56
CA ALA A 96 7.17 13.60 0.52
C ALA A 96 6.25 13.19 1.68
N PHE A 97 5.18 12.44 1.41
CA PHE A 97 4.13 12.14 2.38
C PHE A 97 3.80 10.63 2.50
N PRO A 98 4.79 9.75 2.72
CA PRO A 98 4.50 8.35 3.01
C PRO A 98 3.83 8.18 4.37
N LEU A 99 3.07 7.10 4.53
CA LEU A 99 2.45 6.80 5.82
C LEU A 99 3.49 6.49 6.91
N ILE A 100 4.59 5.84 6.51
CA ILE A 100 5.69 5.44 7.40
C ILE A 100 7.01 5.89 6.77
N HIS A 101 7.83 6.58 7.55
CA HIS A 101 9.13 7.14 7.13
C HIS A 101 10.35 6.26 7.53
N THR A 102 10.12 5.00 7.90
CA THR A 102 11.17 4.11 8.39
C THR A 102 11.90 3.42 7.22
N PRO A 103 13.25 3.46 7.17
CA PRO A 103 14.04 2.74 6.16
C PRO A 103 13.60 1.27 5.99
N GLY A 104 13.44 0.85 4.74
CA GLY A 104 12.93 -0.48 4.38
C GLY A 104 11.42 -0.57 4.20
N PHE A 105 10.65 0.48 4.52
CA PHE A 105 9.20 0.51 4.26
C PHE A 105 8.89 0.52 2.76
N LEU A 106 7.83 -0.18 2.38
CA LEU A 106 7.44 -0.40 0.98
C LEU A 106 6.20 0.39 0.58
N SER A 107 6.24 0.96 -0.62
CA SER A 107 5.14 1.67 -1.26
C SER A 107 4.87 1.07 -2.64
N LEU A 108 3.72 0.42 -2.80
CA LEU A 108 3.28 -0.25 -4.02
C LEU A 108 2.25 0.60 -4.75
N VAL A 109 2.53 0.95 -5.99
CA VAL A 109 1.65 1.73 -6.85
C VAL A 109 1.03 0.81 -7.91
N ILE A 110 -0.30 0.75 -7.92
CA ILE A 110 -1.09 -0.01 -8.91
C ILE A 110 -1.60 0.96 -9.99
N PRO A 111 -1.39 0.69 -11.28
CA PRO A 111 -1.78 1.60 -12.34
C PRO A 111 -3.30 1.59 -12.59
N ARG A 112 -3.77 2.57 -13.38
CA ARG A 112 -5.14 2.65 -13.93
C ARG A 112 -6.25 2.44 -12.91
N PHE A 113 -6.16 3.04 -11.73
CA PHE A 113 -7.17 2.90 -10.66
C PHE A 113 -7.54 1.44 -10.33
N ALA A 114 -6.56 0.53 -10.43
CA ALA A 114 -6.73 -0.92 -10.27
C ALA A 114 -7.76 -1.56 -11.25
N GLN A 115 -8.04 -0.93 -12.40
CA GLN A 115 -8.98 -1.45 -13.41
C GLN A 115 -8.38 -2.57 -14.28
N GLY A 116 -7.09 -2.85 -14.17
CA GLY A 116 -6.46 -4.00 -14.81
C GLY A 116 -6.76 -5.33 -14.11
N PRO A 117 -6.24 -6.46 -14.64
CA PRO A 117 -6.27 -7.75 -13.95
C PRO A 117 -5.66 -7.67 -12.55
N VAL A 118 -6.10 -8.54 -11.65
CA VAL A 118 -5.47 -8.69 -10.33
C VAL A 118 -4.05 -9.19 -10.54
N GLY A 119 -3.07 -8.49 -9.96
CA GLY A 119 -1.66 -8.80 -10.14
C GLY A 119 -0.77 -7.57 -10.09
N PHE A 120 0.47 -7.76 -10.55
CA PHE A 120 1.52 -6.73 -10.52
C PHE A 120 1.92 -6.24 -11.91
N ASP A 121 1.13 -6.55 -12.94
CA ASP A 121 1.40 -6.07 -14.28
C ASP A 121 1.43 -4.54 -14.31
N GLN A 122 2.57 -3.99 -14.71
CA GLN A 122 2.86 -2.55 -14.74
C GLN A 122 2.74 -1.83 -13.39
N ALA A 123 2.77 -2.57 -12.27
CA ALA A 123 2.87 -1.99 -10.94
C ALA A 123 4.29 -1.50 -10.66
N PHE A 124 4.41 -0.57 -9.73
CA PHE A 124 5.70 -0.02 -9.30
C PHE A 124 5.86 -0.19 -7.80
N LEU A 125 7.01 -0.70 -7.37
CA LEU A 125 7.34 -0.84 -5.95
C LEU A 125 8.53 0.05 -5.60
N ALA A 126 8.35 0.87 -4.58
CA ALA A 126 9.37 1.73 -4.03
C ALA A 126 9.71 1.28 -2.60
N GLU A 127 10.97 1.45 -2.22
CA GLU A 127 11.44 1.24 -0.84
C GLU A 127 12.22 2.46 -0.36
N ILE A 128 11.86 2.96 0.82
CA ILE A 128 12.57 4.06 1.46
C ILE A 128 13.94 3.61 1.97
N GLN A 129 14.97 4.38 1.64
CA GLN A 129 16.36 4.09 1.94
C GLN A 129 16.81 4.79 3.24
N PRO A 130 17.95 4.41 3.84
CA PRO A 130 18.45 5.04 5.07
C PRO A 130 18.63 6.57 5.01
N GLY A 131 18.82 7.14 3.81
CA GLY A 131 18.90 8.59 3.60
C GLY A 131 17.56 9.30 3.38
N GLY A 132 16.42 8.60 3.54
CA GLY A 132 15.07 9.13 3.35
C GLY A 132 14.58 9.16 1.89
N GLY A 133 15.47 8.96 0.92
CA GLY A 133 15.10 8.84 -0.50
C GLY A 133 14.48 7.49 -0.83
N TRP A 134 13.73 7.43 -1.94
CA TRP A 134 13.07 6.22 -2.42
C TRP A 134 13.86 5.55 -3.54
N ARG A 135 13.80 4.21 -3.58
CA ARG A 135 14.41 3.42 -4.66
C ARG A 135 13.42 2.39 -5.19
N ALA A 136 13.35 2.25 -6.51
CA ALA A 136 12.60 1.17 -7.15
C ALA A 136 13.13 -0.20 -6.71
N ARG A 137 12.21 -1.14 -6.46
CA ARG A 137 12.51 -2.54 -6.15
C ARG A 137 11.75 -3.44 -7.11
N LEU A 138 12.35 -4.58 -7.46
CA LEU A 138 11.62 -5.62 -8.15
C LEU A 138 10.59 -6.21 -7.19
N ILE A 139 9.34 -6.29 -7.65
CA ILE A 139 8.23 -6.77 -6.83
C ILE A 139 8.49 -8.18 -6.33
N GLN A 140 9.00 -9.07 -7.18
CA GLN A 140 9.29 -10.46 -6.84
C GLN A 140 10.37 -10.63 -5.75
N ASP A 141 11.24 -9.63 -5.55
CA ASP A 141 12.28 -9.66 -4.51
C ASP A 141 11.72 -9.29 -3.13
N ALA A 142 10.55 -8.64 -3.11
CA ALA A 142 9.94 -8.09 -1.91
C ALA A 142 8.59 -8.73 -1.58
N LEU A 143 7.90 -9.31 -2.56
CA LEU A 143 6.59 -9.94 -2.43
C LEU A 143 6.62 -11.33 -3.10
N GLU A 144 6.04 -12.30 -2.41
CA GLU A 144 5.84 -13.66 -2.88
C GLU A 144 4.36 -14.01 -2.82
N LEU A 145 3.76 -14.35 -3.96
CA LEU A 145 2.39 -14.86 -3.97
C LEU A 145 2.37 -16.29 -3.44
N VAL A 146 1.48 -16.53 -2.47
CA VAL A 146 1.29 -17.83 -1.79
C VAL A 146 -0.18 -18.26 -1.76
#